data_AF-A0A3M1CVF9-F1
#
_entry.id   AF-A0A3M1CVF9-F1
#
_cell.length_a   1.000
_cell.length_b   1.000
_cell.length_c   1.000
_cell.angle_alpha   90.00
_cell.angle_beta   90.00
_cell.angle_gamma   90.00
#
_symmetry.space_group_name_H-M   'P 1'
#
loop_
_entity.id
_entity.type
_entity.pdbx_description
1 polymer ?
#
loop_
_entity_poly.entity_id
_entity_poly.type
_entity_poly.pdbx_seq_one_letter_code
_entity_poly.pdbx_strand_id
1 'polypeptide(L)'
;MKGISGFADTIKVKPAELPGWHVSRPVNWDVMTSTAIRKRTEQKYQPIYLDSLRVDSVLDFDLYLKVGGQLVLYRSANLAFTDKTRQKLLDNRVDRLYITIENKKQYQRYIEKNLSHILHDPTISESKKSSILYETSTTLVQDVLASPTLGENIHRSQEIVSSTVAYILKGREAFLNLMTISSFDYYTYTHSVNVCTFSIALAQQLGFKDETFLNELGIGAL
;
A
#
# COMPACT_ATOMS: atom_id res chain seq x y z
N MET A 1 52.03 -31.37 19.52
CA MET A 1 52.01 -29.94 19.15
C MET A 1 50.61 -29.42 19.53
N LYS A 2 50.38 -28.87 20.73
CA LYS A 2 50.63 -27.50 21.25
C LYS A 2 50.03 -26.36 20.39
N GLY A 3 49.20 -25.53 21.05
CA GLY A 3 48.64 -24.21 20.65
C GLY A 3 47.10 -24.23 20.65
N ILE A 4 46.31 -23.84 21.65
CA ILE A 4 46.21 -22.66 22.58
C ILE A 4 45.78 -21.34 21.91
N SER A 5 44.73 -20.75 22.50
CA SER A 5 44.30 -19.33 22.58
C SER A 5 43.07 -18.97 21.72
N GLY A 6 42.05 -18.25 22.22
CA GLY A 6 41.84 -17.70 23.56
C GLY A 6 40.60 -16.79 23.64
N PHE A 7 40.20 -16.50 24.87
CA PHE A 7 39.50 -15.30 25.36
C PHE A 7 38.04 -15.04 24.97
N ALA A 8 37.15 -15.28 25.94
CA ALA A 8 36.14 -14.31 26.36
C ALA A 8 35.87 -14.49 27.85
N ASP A 9 36.56 -13.68 28.65
CA ASP A 9 36.47 -13.62 30.11
C ASP A 9 35.06 -13.25 30.56
N THR A 10 34.48 -14.09 31.41
CA THR A 10 33.26 -13.76 32.15
C THR A 10 33.64 -12.88 33.34
N ILE A 11 33.47 -11.57 33.21
CA ILE A 11 33.67 -10.63 34.32
C ILE A 11 32.58 -10.86 35.36
N LYS A 12 32.88 -11.63 36.42
CA LYS A 12 32.09 -11.65 37.65
C LYS A 12 32.49 -10.45 38.51
N VAL A 13 31.70 -9.38 38.45
CA VAL A 13 31.80 -8.29 39.43
C VAL A 13 31.09 -8.77 40.71
N LYS A 14 31.85 -8.94 41.80
CA LYS A 14 31.30 -9.13 43.15
C LYS A 14 30.73 -7.79 43.65
N PRO A 15 29.51 -7.74 44.21
CA PRO A 15 29.06 -6.57 44.93
C PRO A 15 29.73 -6.48 46.30
N ALA A 16 30.06 -5.26 46.71
CA ALA A 16 30.66 -4.93 48.00
C ALA A 16 29.70 -5.25 49.17
N GLU A 17 30.24 -5.85 50.23
CA GLU A 17 29.52 -6.11 51.48
C GLU A 17 29.48 -4.81 52.32
N LEU A 18 28.28 -4.37 52.71
CA LEU A 18 28.06 -3.41 53.80
C LEU A 18 27.26 -4.10 54.92
N PRO A 19 27.51 -3.74 56.19
CA PRO A 19 27.12 -4.56 57.33
C PRO A 19 25.72 -4.24 57.86
N GLY A 20 25.04 -5.29 58.33
CA GLY A 20 23.92 -5.20 59.26
C GLY A 20 22.54 -5.43 58.63
N TRP A 21 21.69 -6.13 59.41
CA TRP A 21 20.28 -6.46 59.20
C TRP A 21 19.98 -7.85 58.57
N HIS A 22 19.83 -8.82 59.47
CA HIS A 22 19.11 -10.06 59.22
C HIS A 22 17.62 -9.77 59.00
N VAL A 23 17.09 -10.11 57.82
CA VAL A 23 15.66 -10.36 57.62
C VAL A 23 15.47 -11.60 56.76
N SER A 24 14.70 -12.54 57.30
CA SER A 24 14.45 -13.89 56.80
C SER A 24 13.52 -13.91 55.58
N ARG A 25 14.02 -14.44 54.46
CA ARG A 25 13.36 -15.17 53.34
C ARG A 25 14.15 -14.91 52.05
N PRO A 26 14.45 -15.92 51.21
CA PRO A 26 15.13 -15.68 49.93
C PRO A 26 14.21 -14.90 48.99
N VAL A 27 14.61 -13.68 48.64
CA VAL A 27 14.00 -12.91 47.54
C VAL A 27 14.42 -13.59 46.23
N ASN A 28 13.45 -14.13 45.50
CA ASN A 28 13.68 -14.71 44.19
C ASN A 28 13.87 -13.56 43.17
N TRP A 29 15.11 -13.34 42.76
CA TRP A 29 15.49 -12.30 41.78
C TRP A 29 15.18 -12.67 40.32
N ASP A 30 14.66 -13.87 40.05
CA ASP A 30 14.35 -14.33 38.68
C ASP A 30 12.98 -13.83 38.15
N VAL A 31 12.23 -13.01 38.91
CA VAL A 31 10.87 -12.58 38.53
C VAL A 31 10.76 -11.08 38.21
N MET A 32 11.86 -10.33 38.13
CA MET A 32 11.82 -8.89 37.82
C MET A 32 12.70 -8.45 36.64
N THR A 33 12.90 -9.32 35.66
CA THR A 33 13.43 -8.98 34.33
C THR A 33 12.50 -9.50 33.24
N SER A 34 11.22 -9.14 33.33
CA SER A 34 10.34 -9.12 32.15
C SER A 34 10.06 -7.67 31.74
N THR A 35 11.13 -6.89 31.59
CA THR A 35 11.11 -5.87 30.55
C THR A 35 11.17 -6.67 29.26
N ALA A 36 10.00 -7.06 28.75
CA ALA A 36 9.87 -7.54 27.39
C ALA A 36 10.61 -6.52 26.52
N ILE A 37 11.80 -6.89 26.07
CA ILE A 37 12.48 -6.23 24.98
C ILE A 37 11.50 -6.36 23.83
N ARG A 38 10.61 -5.37 23.69
CA ARG A 38 9.80 -5.21 22.50
C ARG A 38 10.83 -5.11 21.40
N LYS A 39 11.03 -6.20 20.65
CA LYS A 39 11.56 -6.13 19.30
C LYS A 39 10.74 -5.05 18.64
N ARG A 40 11.29 -3.84 18.55
CA ARG A 40 10.70 -2.75 17.78
C ARG A 40 10.95 -3.17 16.35
N THR A 41 10.11 -4.07 15.84
CA THR A 41 10.04 -4.30 14.40
C THR A 41 9.76 -2.93 13.82
N GLU A 42 10.70 -2.38 13.04
CA GLU A 42 10.46 -1.14 12.32
C GLU A 42 9.26 -1.39 11.40
N GLN A 43 8.09 -0.99 11.86
CA GLN A 43 6.87 -1.16 11.11
C GLN A 43 6.99 -0.29 9.87
N LYS A 44 6.93 -0.94 8.70
CA LYS A 44 7.04 -0.25 7.42
C LYS A 44 5.66 0.22 6.99
N TYR A 45 5.64 1.38 6.35
CA TYR A 45 4.41 2.03 5.92
C TYR A 45 4.48 2.40 4.45
N GLN A 46 3.32 2.38 3.80
CA GLN A 46 3.12 2.85 2.43
C GLN A 46 2.17 4.04 2.42
N PRO A 47 2.49 5.14 1.70
CA PRO A 47 1.56 6.24 1.52
C PRO A 47 0.43 5.85 0.57
N ILE A 48 -0.78 6.33 0.86
CA ILE A 48 -1.98 6.17 0.03
C ILE A 48 -2.66 7.53 -0.15
N TYR A 49 -3.38 7.73 -1.25
CA TYR A 49 -4.13 8.96 -1.48
C TYR A 49 -5.38 9.01 -0.59
N LEU A 50 -5.68 10.17 -0.01
CA LEU A 50 -6.95 10.36 0.70
C LEU A 50 -8.15 10.12 -0.25
N ASP A 51 -8.05 10.59 -1.49
CA ASP A 51 -9.12 10.49 -2.49
C ASP A 51 -9.36 9.06 -3.00
N SER A 52 -8.49 8.10 -2.64
CA SER A 52 -8.74 6.69 -2.92
C SER A 52 -9.73 6.06 -1.92
N LEU A 53 -10.01 6.74 -0.79
CA LEU A 53 -10.93 6.28 0.24
C LEU A 53 -12.35 6.83 -0.01
N ARG A 54 -13.32 5.91 -0.05
CA ARG A 54 -14.74 6.19 -0.25
C ARG A 54 -15.38 6.43 1.09
N VAL A 55 -16.24 7.44 1.13
CA VAL A 55 -17.08 7.69 2.29
C VAL A 55 -18.05 6.53 2.50
N ASP A 56 -18.35 6.24 3.77
CA ASP A 56 -19.24 5.17 4.25
C ASP A 56 -18.76 3.75 3.93
N SER A 57 -17.49 3.62 3.52
CA SER A 57 -16.82 2.33 3.44
C SER A 57 -16.32 1.88 4.82
N VAL A 58 -16.50 0.60 5.14
CA VAL A 58 -15.83 -0.02 6.29
C VAL A 58 -14.49 -0.55 5.83
N LEU A 59 -13.41 0.03 6.35
CA LEU A 59 -12.05 -0.35 6.00
C LEU A 59 -11.63 -1.57 6.81
N ASP A 60 -10.96 -2.53 6.20
CA ASP A 60 -10.38 -3.71 6.86
C ASP A 60 -8.89 -3.52 7.20
N PHE A 61 -8.41 -2.27 7.17
CA PHE A 61 -7.05 -1.87 7.48
C PHE A 61 -6.99 -0.58 8.31
N ASP A 62 -5.91 -0.45 9.08
CA ASP A 62 -5.64 0.75 9.88
C ASP A 62 -5.12 1.90 8.99
N LEU A 63 -5.55 3.12 9.30
CA LEU A 63 -5.06 4.35 8.70
C LEU A 63 -4.18 5.12 9.68
N TYR A 64 -3.02 5.55 9.20
CA TYR A 64 -2.06 6.35 9.94
C TYR A 64 -1.89 7.72 9.31
N LEU A 65 -1.64 8.72 10.16
CA LEU A 65 -1.35 10.09 9.77
C LEU A 65 0.06 10.46 10.21
N LYS A 66 0.78 11.20 9.37
CA LYS A 66 2.11 11.72 9.71
C LYS A 66 1.98 13.06 10.43
N VAL A 67 2.32 13.10 11.72
CA VAL A 67 2.28 14.29 12.58
C VAL A 67 3.65 14.49 13.21
N GLY A 68 4.27 15.65 13.02
CA GLY A 68 5.59 15.95 13.61
C GLY A 68 6.69 14.96 13.18
N GLY A 69 6.59 14.41 11.96
CA GLY A 69 7.54 13.41 11.44
C GLY A 69 7.27 11.97 11.90
N GLN A 70 6.34 11.75 12.82
CA GLN A 70 5.96 10.43 13.31
C GLN A 70 4.63 9.96 12.73
N LEU A 71 4.50 8.67 12.50
CA LEU A 71 3.22 8.07 12.08
C LEU A 71 2.42 7.68 13.32
N VAL A 72 1.19 8.18 13.37
CA VAL A 72 0.25 7.96 14.47
C VAL A 72 -1.00 7.30 13.91
N LEU A 73 -1.51 6.29 14.61
CA LEU A 73 -2.78 5.66 14.26
C LEU A 73 -3.88 6.73 14.28
N TYR A 74 -4.46 6.98 13.12
CA TYR A 74 -5.53 7.95 12.93
C TYR A 74 -6.91 7.28 13.02
N ARG A 75 -7.03 6.09 12.43
CA ARG A 75 -8.27 5.31 12.44
C ARG A 75 -7.96 3.81 12.40
N SER A 76 -8.58 3.05 13.29
CA SER A 76 -8.50 1.59 13.27
C SER A 76 -9.35 0.98 12.17
N ALA A 77 -8.97 -0.23 11.75
CA ALA A 77 -9.78 -1.12 10.94
C ALA A 77 -11.18 -1.33 11.55
N ASN A 78 -12.12 -1.71 10.70
CA ASN A 78 -13.54 -1.96 10.97
C ASN A 78 -14.34 -0.73 11.41
N LEU A 79 -13.77 0.47 11.28
CA LEU A 79 -14.47 1.73 11.52
C LEU A 79 -14.82 2.42 10.21
N ALA A 80 -16.10 2.72 9.99
CA ALA A 80 -16.59 3.35 8.76
C ALA A 80 -15.88 4.68 8.45
N PHE A 81 -15.34 4.85 7.25
CA PHE A 81 -14.70 6.10 6.84
C PHE A 81 -15.77 7.14 6.49
N THR A 82 -16.18 7.98 7.45
CA THR A 82 -17.32 8.90 7.28
C THR A 82 -16.95 10.23 6.62
N ASP A 83 -17.93 10.96 6.09
CA ASP A 83 -17.75 12.32 5.55
C ASP A 83 -17.10 13.25 6.57
N LYS A 84 -17.54 13.18 7.83
CA LYS A 84 -16.95 13.97 8.93
C LYS A 84 -15.47 13.66 9.11
N THR A 85 -15.06 12.42 8.92
CA THR A 85 -13.65 12.00 9.00
C THR A 85 -12.87 12.56 7.81
N ARG A 86 -13.42 12.42 6.60
CA ARG A 86 -12.82 12.98 5.38
C ARG A 86 -12.66 14.49 5.45
N GLN A 87 -13.70 15.22 5.86
CA GLN A 87 -13.67 16.67 5.94
C GLN A 87 -12.61 17.16 6.93
N LYS A 88 -12.46 16.52 8.09
CA LYS A 88 -11.38 16.85 9.03
C LYS A 88 -9.99 16.68 8.42
N LEU A 89 -9.76 15.66 7.60
CA LEU A 89 -8.49 15.46 6.92
C LEU A 89 -8.24 16.56 5.87
N LEU A 90 -9.27 16.91 5.10
CA LEU A 90 -9.21 17.98 4.10
C LEU A 90 -8.95 19.35 4.73
N ASP A 91 -9.63 19.68 5.84
CA ASP A 91 -9.46 20.94 6.57
C ASP A 91 -8.02 21.10 7.09
N ASN A 92 -7.36 19.98 7.40
CA ASN A 92 -5.95 19.92 7.81
C ASN A 92 -4.97 19.74 6.64
N ARG A 93 -5.44 19.89 5.39
CA ARG A 93 -4.65 19.76 4.15
C ARG A 93 -3.92 18.42 4.04
N VAL A 94 -4.56 17.35 4.50
CA VAL A 94 -4.02 16.00 4.38
C VAL A 94 -4.39 15.43 3.02
N ASP A 95 -3.42 15.32 2.11
CA ASP A 95 -3.61 14.64 0.82
C ASP A 95 -3.23 13.16 0.86
N ARG A 96 -2.39 12.75 1.82
CA ARG A 96 -1.86 11.39 1.94
C ARG A 96 -2.05 10.84 3.35
N LEU A 97 -2.50 9.59 3.39
CA LEU A 97 -2.54 8.75 4.58
C LEU A 97 -1.52 7.62 4.43
N TYR A 98 -1.37 6.80 5.46
CA TYR A 98 -0.45 5.69 5.46
C TYR A 98 -1.13 4.42 5.94
N ILE A 99 -0.75 3.31 5.34
CA ILE A 99 -1.10 1.95 5.77
C ILE A 99 0.18 1.19 6.10
N THR A 100 0.06 0.12 6.89
CA THR A 100 1.18 -0.81 7.12
C THR A 100 1.43 -1.63 5.85
N ILE A 101 2.66 -2.13 5.67
CA ILE A 101 2.96 -3.05 4.55
C ILE A 101 2.17 -4.36 4.68
N GLU A 102 1.87 -4.79 5.90
CA GLU A 102 1.04 -5.97 6.17
C GLU A 102 -0.39 -5.81 5.66
N ASN A 103 -0.91 -4.56 5.64
CA ASN A 103 -2.24 -4.22 5.14
C ASN A 103 -2.27 -3.93 3.61
N LYS A 104 -1.14 -4.05 2.90
CA LYS A 104 -1.05 -3.74 1.46
C LYS A 104 -2.08 -4.51 0.63
N LYS A 105 -2.27 -5.80 0.91
CA LYS A 105 -3.19 -6.66 0.13
C LYS A 105 -4.65 -6.28 0.34
N GLN A 106 -5.04 -5.93 1.57
CA GLN A 106 -6.38 -5.48 1.92
C GLN A 106 -6.70 -4.16 1.21
N TYR A 107 -5.77 -3.19 1.29
CA TYR A 107 -5.89 -1.92 0.58
C TYR A 107 -5.99 -2.12 -0.93
N GLN A 108 -5.16 -2.98 -1.53
CA GLN A 108 -5.22 -3.26 -2.96
C GLN A 108 -6.59 -3.77 -3.40
N ARG A 109 -7.14 -4.78 -2.70
CA ARG A 109 -8.48 -5.32 -2.98
C ARG A 109 -9.58 -4.28 -2.80
N TYR A 110 -9.45 -3.44 -1.77
CA TYR A 110 -10.35 -2.33 -1.53
C TYR A 110 -10.33 -1.34 -2.72
N ILE A 111 -9.16 -0.97 -3.22
CA ILE A 111 -9.06 -0.05 -4.36
C ILE A 111 -9.63 -0.68 -5.64
N GLU A 112 -9.27 -1.91 -5.96
CA GLU A 112 -9.79 -2.62 -7.13
C GLU A 112 -11.32 -2.64 -7.17
N LYS A 113 -11.95 -2.97 -6.03
CA LYS A 113 -13.41 -2.98 -5.90
C LYS A 113 -14.05 -1.60 -6.07
N ASN A 114 -13.35 -0.53 -5.72
CA ASN A 114 -13.88 0.83 -5.75
C ASN A 114 -13.38 1.66 -6.95
N LEU A 115 -12.50 1.09 -7.80
CA LEU A 115 -11.80 1.84 -8.84
C LEU A 115 -12.75 2.49 -9.83
N SER A 116 -13.75 1.74 -10.31
CA SER A 116 -14.77 2.30 -11.21
C SER A 116 -15.46 3.53 -10.60
N HIS A 117 -15.83 3.48 -9.32
CA HIS A 117 -16.44 4.62 -8.64
C HIS A 117 -15.47 5.82 -8.51
N ILE A 118 -14.19 5.56 -8.19
CA ILE A 118 -13.15 6.60 -8.10
C ILE A 118 -12.98 7.31 -9.44
N LEU A 119 -12.93 6.55 -10.54
CA LEU A 119 -12.74 7.11 -11.88
C LEU A 119 -13.93 7.93 -12.38
N HIS A 120 -15.14 7.67 -11.87
CA HIS A 120 -16.35 8.41 -12.21
C HIS A 120 -16.63 9.59 -11.27
N ASP A 121 -15.89 9.74 -10.17
CA ASP A 121 -16.12 10.82 -9.21
C ASP A 121 -15.65 12.17 -9.78
N PRO A 122 -16.54 13.16 -9.97
CA PRO A 122 -16.17 14.46 -10.51
C PRO A 122 -15.40 15.33 -9.50
N THR A 123 -15.36 14.96 -8.21
CA THR A 123 -14.65 15.71 -7.17
C THR A 123 -13.15 15.39 -7.12
N ILE A 124 -12.74 14.30 -7.77
CA ILE A 124 -11.34 13.87 -7.86
C ILE A 124 -10.75 14.41 -9.17
N SER A 125 -9.57 15.04 -9.10
CA SER A 125 -8.91 15.56 -10.30
C SER A 125 -8.46 14.42 -11.24
N GLU A 126 -8.46 14.69 -12.55
CA GLU A 126 -8.02 13.71 -13.57
C GLU A 126 -6.59 13.22 -13.31
N SER A 127 -5.68 14.10 -12.88
CA SER A 127 -4.32 13.71 -12.48
C SER A 127 -4.34 12.67 -11.34
N LYS A 128 -5.13 12.88 -10.28
CA LYS A 128 -5.25 11.92 -9.17
C LYS A 128 -5.90 10.61 -9.61
N LYS A 129 -6.94 10.67 -10.46
CA LYS A 129 -7.58 9.47 -11.04
C LYS A 129 -6.57 8.63 -11.83
N SER A 130 -5.81 9.26 -12.72
CA SER A 130 -4.77 8.57 -13.49
C SER A 130 -3.70 7.98 -12.59
N SER A 131 -3.27 8.68 -11.53
CA SER A 131 -2.30 8.14 -10.56
C SER A 131 -2.85 6.90 -9.84
N ILE A 132 -4.09 6.95 -9.35
CA ILE A 132 -4.71 5.80 -8.68
C ILE A 132 -4.86 4.63 -9.64
N LEU A 133 -5.36 4.86 -10.87
CA LEU A 133 -5.49 3.83 -11.90
C LEU A 133 -4.15 3.17 -12.22
N TYR A 134 -3.12 3.99 -12.46
CA TYR A 134 -1.80 3.52 -12.85
C TYR A 134 -1.11 2.72 -11.75
N GLU A 135 -1.14 3.20 -10.50
CA GLU A 135 -0.58 2.48 -9.34
C GLU A 135 -1.31 1.15 -9.09
N THR A 136 -2.65 1.15 -9.22
CA THR A 136 -3.48 -0.05 -9.05
C THR A 136 -3.16 -1.09 -10.12
N SER A 137 -3.09 -0.67 -11.38
CA SER A 137 -2.77 -1.53 -12.53
C SER A 137 -1.37 -2.11 -12.42
N THR A 138 -0.39 -1.29 -12.04
CA THR A 138 1.00 -1.74 -11.85
C THR A 138 1.10 -2.80 -10.75
N THR A 139 0.40 -2.60 -9.64
CA THR A 139 0.38 -3.56 -8.53
C THR A 139 -0.30 -4.87 -8.93
N LEU A 140 -1.34 -4.80 -9.77
CA LEU A 140 -2.00 -6.01 -10.24
C LEU A 140 -1.13 -6.81 -11.22
N VAL A 141 -0.46 -6.16 -12.17
CA VAL A 141 0.47 -6.85 -13.08
C VAL A 141 1.59 -7.51 -12.29
N GLN A 142 2.05 -6.89 -11.19
CA GLN A 142 2.98 -7.53 -10.25
C GLN A 142 2.42 -8.84 -9.69
N ASP A 143 1.17 -8.84 -9.22
CA ASP A 143 0.52 -10.04 -8.68
C ASP A 143 0.34 -11.14 -9.75
N VAL A 144 -0.05 -10.76 -10.96
CA VAL A 144 -0.24 -11.68 -12.09
C VAL A 144 1.07 -12.35 -12.46
N LEU A 145 2.15 -11.58 -12.65
CA LEU A 145 3.45 -12.12 -13.03
C LEU A 145 4.10 -12.93 -11.89
N ALA A 146 3.83 -12.57 -10.63
CA ALA A 146 4.28 -13.35 -9.48
C ALA A 146 3.51 -14.67 -9.31
N SER A 147 2.28 -14.78 -9.81
CA SER A 147 1.42 -15.95 -9.68
C SER A 147 0.45 -16.10 -10.87
N PRO A 148 0.96 -16.50 -12.05
CA PRO A 148 0.21 -16.45 -13.31
C PRO A 148 -0.88 -17.52 -13.44
N THR A 149 -0.79 -18.61 -12.66
CA THR A 149 -1.76 -19.71 -12.69
C THR A 149 -2.95 -19.51 -11.74
N LEU A 150 -2.96 -18.42 -10.97
CA LEU A 150 -4.05 -18.09 -10.08
C LEU A 150 -5.18 -17.43 -10.88
N GLY A 151 -6.26 -18.17 -11.15
CA GLY A 151 -7.41 -17.66 -11.92
C GLY A 151 -8.01 -16.35 -11.36
N GLU A 152 -7.90 -16.11 -10.05
CA GLU A 152 -8.29 -14.85 -9.41
C GLU A 152 -7.53 -13.64 -9.99
N ASN A 153 -6.22 -13.78 -10.27
CA ASN A 153 -5.42 -12.69 -10.82
C ASN A 153 -5.81 -12.36 -12.27
N ILE A 154 -6.20 -13.37 -13.06
CA ILE A 154 -6.71 -13.16 -14.41
C ILE A 154 -8.03 -12.40 -14.37
N HIS A 155 -8.97 -12.80 -13.52
CA HIS A 155 -10.24 -12.08 -13.35
C HIS A 155 -10.03 -10.64 -12.90
N ARG A 156 -9.17 -10.41 -11.89
CA ARG A 156 -8.80 -9.05 -11.44
C ARG A 156 -8.25 -8.21 -12.60
N SER A 157 -7.46 -8.81 -13.49
CA SER A 157 -6.85 -8.10 -14.62
C SER A 157 -7.89 -7.64 -15.63
N GLN A 158 -8.89 -8.48 -15.91
CA GLN A 158 -10.01 -8.13 -16.79
C GLN A 158 -10.80 -6.92 -16.26
N GLU A 159 -11.07 -6.87 -14.95
CA GLU A 159 -11.77 -5.74 -14.30
C GLU A 159 -10.98 -4.43 -14.41
N ILE A 160 -9.65 -4.50 -14.20
CA ILE A 160 -8.77 -3.33 -14.32
C ILE A 160 -8.65 -2.86 -15.77
N VAL A 161 -8.51 -3.77 -16.74
CA VAL A 161 -8.52 -3.42 -18.16
C VAL A 161 -9.84 -2.73 -18.52
N SER A 162 -10.97 -3.27 -18.08
CA SER A 162 -12.30 -2.68 -18.31
C SER A 162 -12.39 -1.26 -17.76
N SER A 163 -11.89 -1.05 -16.54
CA SER A 163 -11.82 0.29 -15.94
C SER A 163 -10.89 1.23 -16.71
N THR A 164 -9.79 0.71 -17.25
CA THR A 164 -8.79 1.46 -18.03
C THR A 164 -9.35 1.89 -19.38
N VAL A 165 -9.96 0.97 -20.12
CA VAL A 165 -10.66 1.24 -21.38
C VAL A 165 -11.72 2.31 -21.17
N ALA A 166 -12.61 2.12 -20.17
CA ALA A 166 -13.66 3.07 -19.85
C ALA A 166 -13.09 4.46 -19.51
N TYR A 167 -11.96 4.53 -18.81
CA TYR A 167 -11.31 5.81 -18.46
C TYR A 167 -10.68 6.50 -19.67
N ILE A 168 -9.93 5.78 -20.51
CA ILE A 168 -9.32 6.33 -21.73
C ILE A 168 -10.40 6.85 -22.69
N LEU A 169 -11.52 6.13 -22.80
CA LEU A 169 -12.66 6.52 -23.64
C LEU A 169 -13.34 7.83 -23.20
N LYS A 170 -13.14 8.30 -21.96
CA LYS A 170 -13.67 9.60 -21.50
C LYS A 170 -13.07 10.80 -22.24
N GLY A 171 -11.88 10.64 -22.83
CA GLY A 171 -11.31 11.65 -23.71
C GLY A 171 -9.80 11.84 -23.57
N ARG A 172 -9.30 12.79 -24.36
CA ARG A 172 -7.87 13.06 -24.53
C ARG A 172 -7.13 13.35 -23.22
N GLU A 173 -7.75 14.08 -22.29
CA GLU A 173 -7.12 14.45 -21.02
C GLU A 173 -6.80 13.23 -20.14
N ALA A 174 -7.69 12.23 -20.09
CA ALA A 174 -7.46 11.00 -19.33
C ALA A 174 -6.20 10.28 -19.83
N PHE A 175 -6.07 10.16 -21.16
CA PHE A 175 -4.91 9.58 -21.82
C PHE A 175 -3.61 10.37 -21.55
N LEU A 176 -3.64 11.70 -21.70
CA LEU A 176 -2.45 12.55 -21.46
C LEU A 176 -1.96 12.45 -20.00
N ASN A 177 -2.88 12.36 -19.05
CA ASN A 177 -2.52 12.18 -17.64
C ASN A 177 -1.87 10.80 -17.39
N LEU A 178 -2.35 9.72 -18.04
CA LEU A 178 -1.68 8.41 -17.98
C LEU A 178 -0.30 8.44 -18.61
N MET A 179 -0.14 9.07 -19.78
CA MET A 179 1.16 9.25 -20.43
C MET A 179 2.16 9.97 -19.53
N THR A 180 1.72 11.04 -18.85
CA THR A 180 2.60 11.80 -17.95
C THR A 180 3.20 10.92 -16.86
N ILE A 181 2.42 9.97 -16.32
CA ILE A 181 2.88 9.04 -15.27
C ILE A 181 3.83 7.99 -15.85
N SER A 182 3.58 7.50 -17.06
CA SER A 182 4.40 6.48 -17.73
C SER A 182 5.87 6.90 -17.94
N SER A 183 6.13 8.21 -18.01
CA SER A 183 7.44 8.79 -18.34
C SER A 183 8.54 8.55 -17.28
N PHE A 184 8.20 8.01 -16.11
CA PHE A 184 9.09 8.01 -14.94
C PHE A 184 9.51 6.64 -14.40
N ASP A 185 8.97 5.51 -14.89
CA ASP A 185 9.30 4.17 -14.37
C ASP A 185 9.53 3.11 -15.45
N TYR A 186 10.76 2.57 -15.49
CA TYR A 186 11.19 1.46 -16.36
C TYR A 186 11.23 0.12 -15.62
N TYR A 187 10.08 -0.35 -15.13
CA TYR A 187 9.92 -1.73 -14.64
C TYR A 187 9.04 -2.51 -15.61
N THR A 188 9.20 -3.83 -15.68
CA THR A 188 8.39 -4.69 -16.55
C THR A 188 6.88 -4.51 -16.30
N TYR A 189 6.49 -4.30 -15.04
CA TYR A 189 5.11 -4.06 -14.65
C TYR A 189 4.54 -2.76 -15.21
N THR A 190 5.32 -1.68 -15.17
CA THR A 190 4.92 -0.39 -15.75
C THR A 190 4.95 -0.44 -17.27
N HIS A 191 5.85 -1.24 -17.88
CA HIS A 191 5.86 -1.49 -19.31
C HIS A 191 4.56 -2.14 -19.80
N SER A 192 4.07 -3.20 -19.13
CA SER A 192 2.77 -3.82 -19.42
C SER A 192 1.62 -2.80 -19.39
N VAL A 193 1.54 -2.00 -18.32
CA VAL A 193 0.50 -0.96 -18.19
C VAL A 193 0.60 0.08 -19.31
N ASN A 194 1.83 0.46 -19.71
CA ASN A 194 2.07 1.39 -20.80
C ASN A 194 1.66 0.82 -22.15
N VAL A 195 2.04 -0.43 -22.45
CA VAL A 195 1.67 -1.12 -23.70
C VAL A 195 0.15 -1.26 -23.80
N CYS A 196 -0.53 -1.64 -22.72
CA CYS A 196 -1.98 -1.66 -22.63
C CYS A 196 -2.58 -0.27 -22.94
N THR A 197 -2.14 0.77 -22.24
CA THR A 197 -2.62 2.16 -22.41
C THR A 197 -2.44 2.67 -23.83
N PHE A 198 -1.25 2.50 -24.41
CA PHE A 198 -0.94 2.96 -25.77
C PHE A 198 -1.68 2.17 -26.84
N SER A 199 -1.87 0.86 -26.64
CA SER A 199 -2.62 0.02 -27.59
C SER A 199 -4.08 0.45 -27.68
N ILE A 200 -4.73 0.67 -26.53
CA ILE A 200 -6.13 1.14 -26.46
C ILE A 200 -6.25 2.53 -27.09
N ALA A 201 -5.36 3.46 -26.75
CA ALA A 201 -5.40 4.82 -27.28
C ALA A 201 -5.15 4.88 -28.79
N LEU A 202 -4.23 4.06 -29.31
CA LEU A 202 -3.98 3.94 -30.74
C LEU A 202 -5.20 3.38 -31.46
N ALA A 203 -5.82 2.32 -30.94
CA ALA A 203 -7.05 1.77 -31.52
C ALA A 203 -8.17 2.81 -31.56
N GLN A 204 -8.35 3.58 -30.48
CA GLN A 204 -9.31 4.67 -30.45
C GLN A 204 -9.02 5.75 -31.52
N GLN A 205 -7.76 6.14 -31.69
CA GLN A 205 -7.33 7.10 -32.73
C GLN A 205 -7.56 6.58 -34.15
N LEU A 206 -7.44 5.27 -34.36
CA LEU A 206 -7.76 4.61 -35.63
C LEU A 206 -9.27 4.48 -35.89
N GLY A 207 -10.11 4.88 -34.94
CA GLY A 207 -11.57 4.88 -35.07
C GLY A 207 -12.25 3.61 -34.58
N PHE A 208 -11.53 2.70 -33.92
CA PHE A 208 -12.16 1.55 -33.24
C PHE A 208 -12.93 2.06 -32.01
N LYS A 209 -14.23 1.79 -32.00
CA LYS A 209 -15.16 2.22 -30.93
C LYS A 209 -15.85 1.07 -30.21
N ASP A 210 -15.67 -0.16 -30.70
CA ASP A 210 -16.26 -1.34 -30.09
C ASP A 210 -15.57 -1.63 -28.76
N GLU A 211 -16.33 -1.55 -27.67
CA GLU A 211 -15.81 -1.68 -26.31
C GLU A 211 -15.31 -3.11 -26.03
N THR A 212 -15.97 -4.12 -26.60
CA THR A 212 -15.54 -5.53 -26.48
C THR A 212 -14.14 -5.71 -27.08
N PHE A 213 -13.93 -5.24 -28.30
CA PHE A 213 -12.64 -5.26 -28.98
C PHE A 213 -11.55 -4.51 -28.19
N LEU A 214 -11.87 -3.31 -27.68
CA LEU A 214 -10.90 -2.53 -26.90
C LEU A 214 -10.51 -3.22 -25.59
N ASN A 215 -11.45 -3.93 -24.96
CA ASN A 215 -11.18 -4.75 -23.78
C ASN A 215 -10.31 -5.96 -24.10
N GLU A 216 -10.60 -6.70 -25.17
CA GLU A 216 -9.78 -7.84 -25.59
C GLU A 216 -8.36 -7.40 -25.95
N LEU A 217 -8.23 -6.28 -26.68
CA LEU A 217 -6.93 -5.66 -26.97
C LEU A 217 -6.19 -5.27 -25.69
N GLY A 218 -6.89 -4.63 -24.75
CA GLY A 218 -6.32 -4.23 -23.48
C GLY A 218 -5.85 -5.41 -22.63
N ILE A 219 -6.59 -6.52 -22.62
CA ILE A 219 -6.25 -7.76 -21.91
C ILE A 219 -5.02 -8.41 -22.54
N GLY A 220 -4.96 -8.49 -23.88
CA GLY A 220 -3.80 -9.08 -24.58
C GLY A 220 -2.53 -8.24 -24.47
N ALA A 221 -2.66 -6.93 -24.23
CA ALA A 221 -1.56 -5.98 -24.14
C ALA A 221 -1.02 -5.79 -22.71
N LEU A 222 -1.78 -6.18 -21.68
CA LEU A 222 -1.43 -6.04 -20.25
C LEU A 222 -0.65 -7.26 -19.75
#